data_AF-A0A6G4M991-F1
#
_entry.id   AF-A0A6G4M991-F1
#
_cell.length_a   1.000
_cell.length_b   1.000
_cell.length_c   1.000
_cell.angle_alpha   90.00
_cell.angle_beta   90.00
_cell.angle_gamma   90.00
#
_symmetry.space_group_name_H-M   'P 1'
#
loop_
_entity.id
_entity.type
_entity.pdbx_description
1 polymer ?
#
loop_
_entity_poly.entity_id
_entity_poly.type
_entity_poly.pdbx_seq_one_letter_code
_entity_poly.pdbx_strand_id
1 'polypeptide(L)'
;MKSVFRLLPFLFLLGLSAYLPGVRAETCRANIGQTTVNIPNIKYLPTLPVNTQMTSAMADNGSGIPFSCDLQLPTASAKRIVYKQLKTGGSPMVINGQHVYPSAIDGIGYALSFQCAGGPMRAIDGSHSAGGESVVVCDSATLPALMTQQQTTVRIAVTFYKTGTVQLADGTHTNSPPLPQVGEMTIEQQTSASASFVASAPVSIDIAALNVDIGSSGSCQVATSTIQVSLGTVNRGEFHGKGTTGGQAKRFSIPVFCPTPTDVRIGFFGVSVESDTLALSQASNSASGVGVKLTYGNNPGAAVPDGTSVKINEASNLPILKRVTGASAGTAEAINFNAQYVQADATVGAGTANSMVTFALEYN
;
A
#
# COMPACT_ATOMS: atom_id res chain seq x y z
N MET A 1 -65.02 -10.91 -34.03
CA MET A 1 -64.36 -11.24 -32.74
C MET A 1 -63.32 -12.37 -32.91
N LYS A 2 -62.29 -12.22 -33.76
CA LYS A 2 -61.24 -13.25 -33.95
C LYS A 2 -59.80 -12.71 -33.88
N SER A 3 -59.61 -11.39 -33.74
CA SER A 3 -58.30 -10.73 -33.78
C SER A 3 -57.75 -10.38 -32.38
N VAL A 4 -58.61 -10.20 -31.37
CA VAL A 4 -58.20 -9.81 -30.00
C VAL A 4 -57.59 -10.98 -29.21
N PHE A 5 -57.90 -12.23 -29.58
CA PHE A 5 -57.45 -13.43 -28.85
C PHE A 5 -56.02 -13.90 -29.22
N ARG A 6 -55.39 -13.29 -30.23
CA ARG A 6 -54.00 -13.63 -30.65
C ARG A 6 -52.93 -12.72 -30.04
N LEU A 7 -53.31 -11.58 -29.45
CA LEU A 7 -52.39 -10.62 -28.83
C LEU A 7 -52.13 -10.90 -27.34
N LEU A 8 -53.07 -11.54 -26.65
CA LEU A 8 -52.93 -11.93 -25.23
C LEU A 8 -51.72 -12.84 -24.94
N PRO A 9 -51.42 -13.91 -25.72
CA PRO A 9 -50.26 -14.76 -25.41
C PRO A 9 -48.93 -14.06 -25.67
N PHE A 10 -48.88 -13.11 -26.62
CA PHE A 10 -47.67 -12.32 -26.91
C PHE A 10 -47.35 -11.29 -25.81
N LEU A 11 -48.38 -10.64 -25.26
CA LEU A 11 -48.25 -9.74 -24.11
C LEU A 11 -47.89 -10.48 -22.81
N PHE A 12 -48.37 -11.71 -22.62
CA PHE A 12 -47.97 -12.56 -21.50
C PHE A 12 -46.50 -12.98 -21.58
N LEU A 13 -45.99 -13.31 -22.77
CA LEU A 13 -44.57 -13.64 -22.99
C LEU A 13 -43.63 -12.44 -22.79
N LEU A 14 -44.03 -11.23 -23.20
CA LEU A 14 -43.29 -9.98 -22.95
C LEU A 14 -43.31 -9.56 -21.47
N GLY A 15 -44.41 -9.83 -20.77
CA GLY A 15 -44.52 -9.64 -19.32
C GLY A 15 -43.56 -10.57 -18.54
N LEU A 16 -43.45 -11.85 -18.94
CA LEU A 16 -42.54 -12.81 -18.30
C LEU A 16 -41.06 -12.49 -18.51
N SER A 17 -40.66 -11.85 -19.63
CA SER A 17 -39.26 -11.42 -19.83
C SER A 17 -38.81 -10.27 -18.94
N ALA A 18 -39.76 -9.48 -18.39
CA ALA A 18 -39.44 -8.35 -17.51
C ALA A 18 -39.29 -8.75 -16.03
N TYR A 19 -39.65 -9.98 -15.66
CA TYR A 19 -39.58 -10.50 -14.28
C TYR A 19 -38.55 -11.62 -14.09
N LEU A 20 -37.70 -11.89 -15.08
CA LEU A 20 -36.56 -12.77 -14.86
C LEU A 20 -35.56 -12.01 -13.97
N PRO A 21 -35.29 -12.45 -12.72
CA PRO A 21 -34.18 -11.92 -11.96
C PRO A 21 -32.94 -12.12 -12.82
N GLY A 22 -32.27 -11.02 -13.20
CA GLY A 22 -31.03 -11.11 -13.94
C GLY A 22 -30.06 -11.96 -13.14
N VAL A 23 -29.81 -13.17 -13.60
CA VAL A 23 -28.81 -14.06 -12.99
C VAL A 23 -27.45 -13.44 -13.29
N ARG A 24 -26.93 -12.69 -12.32
CA ARG A 24 -25.60 -12.08 -12.40
C ARG A 24 -24.60 -13.17 -12.04
N ALA A 25 -23.62 -13.38 -12.92
CA ALA A 25 -22.51 -14.28 -12.63
C ALA A 25 -21.70 -13.73 -11.45
N GLU A 26 -21.02 -14.62 -10.74
CA GLU A 26 -20.15 -14.28 -9.62
C GLU A 26 -19.23 -13.10 -9.96
N THR A 27 -19.16 -12.12 -9.06
CA THR A 27 -18.26 -10.97 -9.21
C THR A 27 -17.18 -10.98 -8.13
N CYS A 28 -15.92 -10.95 -8.56
CA CYS A 28 -14.77 -10.72 -7.69
C CYS A 28 -14.22 -9.31 -7.87
N ARG A 29 -13.74 -8.70 -6.78
CA ARG A 29 -13.12 -7.36 -6.79
C ARG A 29 -12.09 -7.21 -5.69
N ALA A 30 -11.16 -6.28 -5.88
CA ALA A 30 -10.41 -5.76 -4.75
C ALA A 30 -11.30 -4.86 -3.88
N ASN A 31 -11.02 -4.81 -2.58
CA ASN A 31 -11.73 -3.92 -1.66
C ASN A 31 -11.11 -2.52 -1.59
N ILE A 32 -9.96 -2.32 -2.26
CA ILE A 32 -9.20 -1.08 -2.32
C ILE A 32 -8.87 -0.77 -3.79
N GLY A 33 -8.73 0.51 -4.14
CA GLY A 33 -8.31 0.93 -5.50
C GLY A 33 -6.80 1.13 -5.65
N GLN A 34 -6.08 1.26 -4.54
CA GLN A 34 -4.65 1.55 -4.51
C GLN A 34 -4.03 1.01 -3.23
N THR A 35 -2.75 0.64 -3.30
CA THR A 35 -1.91 0.30 -2.16
C THR A 35 -0.52 0.88 -2.34
N THR A 36 0.16 1.15 -1.23
CA THR A 36 1.56 1.64 -1.24
C THR A 36 2.43 0.63 -0.51
N VAL A 37 3.41 0.06 -1.22
CA VAL A 37 4.40 -0.85 -0.67
C VAL A 37 5.36 -0.06 0.19
N ASN A 38 5.40 -0.44 1.46
CA ASN A 38 6.02 0.35 2.48
C ASN A 38 7.02 -0.47 3.28
N ILE A 39 8.26 -0.05 3.25
CA ILE A 39 9.42 -0.84 3.62
C ILE A 39 10.42 0.04 4.37
N PRO A 40 11.23 -0.54 5.27
CA PRO A 40 12.25 0.23 5.97
C PRO A 40 13.37 0.68 5.02
N ASN A 41 14.13 1.68 5.46
CA ASN A 41 15.33 2.17 4.78
C ASN A 41 16.29 1.02 4.46
N ILE A 42 16.97 1.11 3.32
CA ILE A 42 17.89 0.07 2.84
C ILE A 42 19.33 0.54 2.95
N LYS A 43 20.24 -0.42 3.12
CA LYS A 43 21.68 -0.13 3.10
C LYS A 43 22.24 -0.37 1.72
N TYR A 44 23.04 0.57 1.25
CA TYR A 44 23.83 0.45 0.04
C TYR A 44 25.29 0.21 0.39
N LEU A 45 25.90 -0.79 -0.25
CA LEU A 45 27.32 -1.06 -0.11
C LEU A 45 28.01 -0.71 -1.43
N PRO A 46 28.83 0.35 -1.49
CA PRO A 46 29.49 0.77 -2.74
C PRO A 46 30.38 -0.32 -3.35
N THR A 47 31.02 -1.12 -2.50
CA THR A 47 31.86 -2.25 -2.89
C THR A 47 31.07 -3.47 -3.37
N LEU A 48 29.75 -3.49 -3.17
CA LEU A 48 28.90 -4.54 -3.71
C LEU A 48 28.97 -4.48 -5.25
N PRO A 49 29.21 -5.61 -5.95
CA PRO A 49 29.25 -5.63 -7.41
C PRO A 49 27.92 -5.21 -8.04
N VAL A 50 27.97 -4.62 -9.23
CA VAL A 50 26.78 -4.36 -10.04
C VAL A 50 26.13 -5.70 -10.45
N ASN A 51 24.81 -5.72 -10.60
CA ASN A 51 23.97 -6.89 -10.89
C ASN A 51 23.89 -7.89 -9.75
N THR A 52 23.82 -7.39 -8.52
CA THR A 52 23.70 -8.22 -7.32
C THR A 52 22.51 -7.79 -6.48
N GLN A 53 21.98 -8.75 -5.73
CA GLN A 53 20.93 -8.51 -4.76
C GLN A 53 21.49 -7.76 -3.53
N MET A 54 20.84 -6.67 -3.14
CA MET A 54 21.23 -5.83 -2.01
C MET A 54 20.51 -6.24 -0.72
N THR A 55 19.23 -6.61 -0.82
CA THR A 55 18.38 -6.92 0.34
C THR A 55 17.83 -8.33 0.22
N SER A 56 17.40 -8.95 1.32
CA SER A 56 16.44 -10.05 1.24
C SER A 56 15.08 -9.53 0.79
N ALA A 57 14.11 -10.42 0.58
CA ALA A 57 12.71 -10.00 0.41
C ALA A 57 12.22 -9.30 1.68
N MET A 58 11.87 -8.03 1.56
CA MET A 58 11.40 -7.16 2.63
C MET A 58 9.88 -7.10 2.54
N ALA A 59 9.20 -7.62 3.55
CA ALA A 59 7.74 -7.58 3.59
C ALA A 59 7.25 -6.13 3.66
N ASP A 60 6.19 -5.84 2.92
CA ASP A 60 5.41 -4.63 3.11
C ASP A 60 4.86 -4.59 4.55
N ASN A 61 4.92 -3.41 5.17
CA ASN A 61 4.34 -3.15 6.49
C ASN A 61 2.79 -3.20 6.45
N GLY A 62 2.18 -3.08 5.27
CA GLY A 62 0.74 -3.14 5.08
C GLY A 62 0.06 -4.48 5.41
N SER A 63 -1.28 -4.46 5.45
CA SER A 63 -2.12 -5.65 5.68
C SER A 63 -2.25 -6.56 4.45
N GLY A 64 -1.60 -6.21 3.33
CA GLY A 64 -1.78 -6.84 2.02
C GLY A 64 -2.99 -6.31 1.25
N ILE A 65 -3.22 -6.85 0.06
CA ILE A 65 -4.31 -6.48 -0.85
C ILE A 65 -5.47 -7.47 -0.65
N PRO A 66 -6.60 -7.04 -0.07
CA PRO A 66 -7.78 -7.89 0.10
C PRO A 66 -8.63 -7.92 -1.17
N PHE A 67 -8.97 -9.14 -1.60
CA PHE A 67 -9.94 -9.43 -2.64
C PHE A 67 -11.18 -10.08 -2.02
N SER A 68 -12.34 -9.75 -2.56
CA SER A 68 -13.61 -10.38 -2.20
C SER A 68 -14.38 -10.88 -3.41
N CYS A 69 -15.12 -11.97 -3.23
CA CYS A 69 -16.02 -12.54 -4.22
C CYS A 69 -17.40 -12.76 -3.57
N ASP A 70 -18.47 -12.43 -4.30
CA ASP A 70 -19.85 -12.55 -3.80
C ASP A 70 -20.40 -13.99 -3.82
N LEU A 71 -19.69 -14.91 -4.50
CA LEU A 71 -20.05 -16.33 -4.70
C LEU A 71 -21.46 -16.53 -5.27
N GLN A 72 -22.00 -15.56 -6.02
CA GLN A 72 -23.32 -15.69 -6.64
C GLN A 72 -23.29 -16.73 -7.78
N LEU A 73 -24.41 -17.44 -7.96
CA LEU A 73 -24.55 -18.39 -9.07
C LEU A 73 -24.92 -17.67 -10.37
N PRO A 74 -24.34 -18.07 -11.53
CA PRO A 74 -23.34 -19.13 -11.68
C PRO A 74 -21.96 -18.70 -11.16
N THR A 75 -21.31 -19.60 -10.42
CA THR A 75 -19.94 -19.39 -9.93
C THR A 75 -18.94 -19.43 -11.08
N ALA A 76 -17.79 -18.79 -10.89
CA ALA A 76 -16.66 -18.93 -11.80
C ALA A 76 -16.25 -20.42 -11.95
N SER A 77 -15.69 -20.77 -13.09
CA SER A 77 -15.07 -22.08 -13.35
C SER A 77 -13.57 -22.10 -13.04
N ALA A 78 -12.92 -20.94 -13.12
CA ALA A 78 -11.56 -20.73 -12.64
C ALA A 78 -11.37 -19.29 -12.15
N LYS A 79 -10.44 -19.11 -11.23
CA LYS A 79 -10.03 -17.80 -10.68
C LYS A 79 -8.52 -17.72 -10.66
N ARG A 80 -7.97 -16.53 -10.86
CA ARG A 80 -6.55 -16.25 -10.64
C ARG A 80 -6.32 -14.82 -10.20
N ILE A 81 -5.24 -14.58 -9.47
CA ILE A 81 -4.78 -13.24 -9.12
C ILE A 81 -3.50 -12.97 -9.92
N VAL A 82 -3.47 -11.84 -10.62
CA VAL A 82 -2.38 -11.47 -11.53
C VAL A 82 -1.79 -10.15 -11.08
N TYR A 83 -0.46 -10.11 -10.98
CA TYR A 83 0.29 -8.86 -10.93
C TYR A 83 0.87 -8.54 -12.30
N LYS A 84 0.80 -7.27 -12.69
CA LYS A 84 1.43 -6.76 -13.91
C LYS A 84 2.27 -5.53 -13.61
N GLN A 85 3.52 -5.55 -14.06
CA GLN A 85 4.40 -4.38 -14.01
C GLN A 85 3.98 -3.38 -15.09
N LEU A 86 3.79 -2.12 -14.70
CA LEU A 86 3.46 -1.03 -15.61
C LEU A 86 4.69 -0.16 -15.92
N LYS A 87 5.53 0.11 -14.92
CA LYS A 87 6.76 0.89 -15.08
C LYS A 87 7.96 -0.02 -15.28
N THR A 88 8.25 -0.38 -16.53
CA THR A 88 9.37 -1.27 -16.84
C THR A 88 10.67 -0.52 -17.15
N GLY A 89 10.58 0.75 -17.59
CA GLY A 89 11.74 1.53 -18.04
C GLY A 89 12.45 0.96 -19.28
N GLY A 90 11.80 0.04 -19.99
CA GLY A 90 12.38 -0.73 -21.09
C GLY A 90 12.24 -2.23 -20.88
N SER A 91 13.15 -3.02 -21.46
CA SER A 91 13.25 -4.45 -21.17
C SER A 91 13.75 -4.65 -19.73
N PRO A 92 13.14 -5.57 -18.96
CA PRO A 92 13.59 -5.84 -17.60
C PRO A 92 15.01 -6.38 -17.59
N MET A 93 15.78 -5.99 -16.59
CA MET A 93 17.03 -6.66 -16.30
C MET A 93 16.74 -7.95 -15.53
N VAL A 94 17.44 -9.04 -15.83
CA VAL A 94 17.27 -10.30 -15.09
C VAL A 94 18.44 -10.51 -14.15
N ILE A 95 18.18 -10.56 -12.84
CA ILE A 95 19.18 -10.86 -11.80
C ILE A 95 18.65 -12.01 -10.94
N ASN A 96 19.43 -13.08 -10.81
CA ASN A 96 19.03 -14.29 -10.07
C ASN A 96 17.69 -14.89 -10.54
N GLY A 97 17.41 -14.80 -11.84
CA GLY A 97 16.15 -15.26 -12.43
C GLY A 97 14.96 -14.32 -12.22
N GLN A 98 15.11 -13.23 -11.46
CA GLN A 98 14.05 -12.25 -11.23
C GLN A 98 14.14 -11.08 -12.21
N HIS A 99 13.00 -10.61 -12.70
CA HIS A 99 12.93 -9.37 -13.46
C HIS A 99 13.05 -8.18 -12.49
N VAL A 100 14.00 -7.30 -12.79
CA VAL A 100 14.38 -6.14 -11.98
C VAL A 100 14.06 -4.88 -12.77
N TYR A 101 13.31 -3.98 -12.14
CA TYR A 101 12.82 -2.74 -12.72
C TYR A 101 13.52 -1.52 -12.11
N PRO A 102 13.65 -0.40 -12.84
CA PRO A 102 14.27 0.82 -12.33
C PRO A 102 13.50 1.40 -11.14
N SER A 103 14.22 1.73 -10.06
CA SER A 103 13.66 2.52 -8.94
C SER A 103 13.74 4.03 -9.23
N ALA A 104 13.37 4.90 -8.27
CA ALA A 104 13.64 6.33 -8.40
C ALA A 104 15.13 6.70 -8.27
N ILE A 105 15.96 5.76 -7.82
CA ILE A 105 17.39 5.98 -7.63
C ILE A 105 18.13 5.28 -8.78
N ASP A 106 18.85 6.07 -9.56
CA ASP A 106 19.76 5.54 -10.57
C ASP A 106 20.80 4.62 -9.92
N GLY A 107 20.98 3.45 -10.51
CA GLY A 107 21.86 2.40 -9.99
C GLY A 107 21.22 1.48 -8.94
N ILE A 108 19.94 1.69 -8.58
CA ILE A 108 19.14 0.76 -7.78
C ILE A 108 17.89 0.33 -8.55
N GLY A 109 17.63 -0.97 -8.55
CA GLY A 109 16.42 -1.56 -9.10
C GLY A 109 15.70 -2.40 -8.05
N TYR A 110 14.45 -2.75 -8.32
CA TYR A 110 13.63 -3.56 -7.43
C TYR A 110 12.91 -4.68 -8.19
N ALA A 111 12.53 -5.72 -7.45
CA ALA A 111 11.55 -6.71 -7.87
C ALA A 111 10.43 -6.79 -6.82
N LEU A 112 9.17 -6.78 -7.27
CA LEU A 112 8.02 -7.07 -6.42
C LEU A 112 7.74 -8.56 -6.40
N SER A 113 7.43 -9.06 -5.22
CA SER A 113 7.07 -10.44 -4.96
C SER A 113 5.80 -10.50 -4.13
N PHE A 114 4.99 -11.52 -4.36
CA PHE A 114 3.61 -11.58 -3.90
C PHE A 114 3.31 -12.95 -3.34
N GLN A 115 2.61 -12.98 -2.21
CA GLN A 115 2.19 -14.21 -1.57
C GLN A 115 0.68 -14.20 -1.38
N CYS A 116 0.01 -15.16 -2.02
CA CYS A 116 -1.44 -15.33 -1.91
C CYS A 116 -1.78 -16.45 -0.91
N ALA A 117 -2.62 -16.13 0.09
CA ALA A 117 -3.16 -17.09 1.07
C ALA A 117 -2.12 -18.02 1.76
N GLY A 118 -0.89 -17.52 1.99
CA GLY A 118 0.19 -18.32 2.60
C GLY A 118 0.86 -19.33 1.66
N GLY A 119 0.53 -19.30 0.37
CA GLY A 119 1.19 -20.10 -0.68
C GLY A 119 2.63 -19.65 -0.97
N PRO A 120 3.23 -20.11 -2.07
CA PRO A 120 4.58 -19.68 -2.45
C PRO A 120 4.61 -18.18 -2.79
N MET A 121 5.73 -17.53 -2.49
CA MET A 121 5.97 -16.16 -2.92
C MET A 121 6.38 -16.18 -4.39
N ARG A 122 5.69 -15.42 -5.23
CA ARG A 122 5.92 -15.35 -6.67
C ARG A 122 6.30 -13.93 -7.07
N ALA A 123 7.24 -13.81 -8.00
CA ALA A 123 7.64 -12.56 -8.61
C ALA A 123 7.69 -12.76 -10.13
N ILE A 124 7.85 -11.68 -10.89
CA ILE A 124 8.02 -11.81 -12.33
C ILE A 124 9.43 -12.36 -12.58
N ASP A 125 9.49 -13.63 -13.00
CA ASP A 125 10.72 -14.36 -13.27
C ASP A 125 10.70 -15.02 -14.67
N GLY A 126 9.76 -14.60 -15.51
CA GLY A 126 9.46 -15.20 -16.82
C GLY A 126 8.65 -16.49 -16.75
N SER A 127 8.43 -17.06 -15.56
CA SER A 127 7.51 -18.17 -15.33
C SER A 127 6.11 -17.67 -14.96
N HIS A 128 5.09 -18.50 -15.20
CA HIS A 128 3.70 -18.21 -14.80
C HIS A 128 3.15 -16.86 -15.30
N SER A 129 3.62 -16.38 -16.45
CA SER A 129 3.13 -15.13 -17.04
C SER A 129 1.67 -15.26 -17.47
N ALA A 130 0.88 -14.20 -17.22
CA ALA A 130 -0.45 -14.02 -17.77
C ALA A 130 -0.42 -13.24 -19.12
N GLY A 131 0.78 -13.03 -19.67
CA GLY A 131 1.05 -12.18 -20.84
C GLY A 131 1.81 -10.91 -20.45
N GLY A 132 2.79 -10.52 -21.27
CA GLY A 132 3.66 -9.37 -20.99
C GLY A 132 4.46 -9.52 -19.68
N GLU A 133 4.82 -8.39 -19.09
CA GLU A 133 5.51 -8.31 -17.79
C GLU A 133 4.51 -8.53 -16.64
N SER A 134 4.12 -9.79 -16.45
CA SER A 134 3.16 -10.20 -15.43
C SER A 134 3.50 -11.55 -14.80
N VAL A 135 2.86 -11.81 -13.66
CA VAL A 135 2.92 -13.10 -12.97
C VAL A 135 1.54 -13.45 -12.41
N VAL A 136 1.10 -14.69 -12.63
CA VAL A 136 -0.03 -15.29 -11.92
C VAL A 136 0.45 -15.62 -10.51
N VAL A 137 -0.01 -14.82 -9.53
CA VAL A 137 0.38 -14.94 -8.11
C VAL A 137 -0.22 -16.22 -7.50
N CYS A 138 -1.49 -16.50 -7.79
CA CYS A 138 -2.17 -17.74 -7.45
C CYS A 138 -3.33 -17.97 -8.40
N ASP A 139 -3.71 -19.23 -8.57
CA ASP A 139 -4.87 -19.63 -9.35
C ASP A 139 -5.65 -20.74 -8.64
N SER A 140 -6.88 -20.98 -9.08
CA SER A 140 -7.75 -22.00 -8.51
C SER A 140 -7.32 -23.43 -8.84
N ALA A 141 -6.39 -23.63 -9.78
CA ALA A 141 -5.88 -24.96 -10.10
C ALA A 141 -4.85 -25.42 -9.05
N THR A 142 -4.03 -24.49 -8.57
CA THR A 142 -3.00 -24.71 -7.55
C THR A 142 -3.49 -24.40 -6.13
N LEU A 143 -4.48 -23.51 -6.00
CA LEU A 143 -5.13 -23.15 -4.75
C LEU A 143 -6.67 -23.27 -4.89
N PRO A 144 -7.24 -24.49 -4.78
CA PRO A 144 -8.68 -24.72 -4.96
C PRO A 144 -9.57 -23.90 -4.03
N ALA A 145 -9.06 -23.50 -2.87
CA ALA A 145 -9.77 -22.64 -1.92
C ALA A 145 -10.21 -21.29 -2.52
N LEU A 146 -9.51 -20.80 -3.56
CA LEU A 146 -9.87 -19.56 -4.24
C LEU A 146 -11.29 -19.62 -4.85
N MET A 147 -11.77 -20.82 -5.18
CA MET A 147 -13.12 -21.03 -5.73
C MET A 147 -14.22 -20.78 -4.70
N THR A 148 -14.00 -21.13 -3.44
CA THR A 148 -15.03 -21.15 -2.39
C THR A 148 -14.83 -20.07 -1.32
N GLN A 149 -13.66 -19.43 -1.27
CA GLN A 149 -13.40 -18.34 -0.34
C GLN A 149 -14.09 -17.05 -0.77
N GLN A 150 -14.81 -16.42 0.16
CA GLN A 150 -15.34 -15.08 -0.01
C GLN A 150 -14.26 -14.00 0.05
N GLN A 151 -13.13 -14.27 0.72
CA GLN A 151 -12.06 -13.32 0.92
C GLN A 151 -10.69 -14.00 0.80
N THR A 152 -9.77 -13.32 0.11
CA THR A 152 -8.37 -13.73 -0.02
C THR A 152 -7.49 -12.49 0.04
N THR A 153 -6.37 -12.57 0.77
CA THR A 153 -5.42 -11.46 0.88
C THR A 153 -4.09 -11.83 0.24
N VAL A 154 -3.51 -10.88 -0.52
CA VAL A 154 -2.18 -10.99 -1.10
C VAL A 154 -1.20 -10.11 -0.33
N ARG A 155 -0.12 -10.71 0.20
CA ARG A 155 0.98 -9.97 0.82
C ARG A 155 2.01 -9.60 -0.24
N ILE A 156 2.68 -8.48 -0.03
CA ILE A 156 3.69 -7.94 -0.95
C ILE A 156 5.05 -7.94 -0.23
N ALA A 157 6.11 -8.23 -0.96
CA ALA A 157 7.48 -8.00 -0.52
C ALA A 157 8.33 -7.45 -1.66
N VAL A 158 9.34 -6.66 -1.31
CA VAL A 158 10.29 -6.03 -2.23
C VAL A 158 11.68 -6.59 -2.02
N THR A 159 12.39 -6.82 -3.12
CA THR A 159 13.85 -7.08 -3.11
C THR A 159 14.54 -5.99 -3.91
N PHE A 160 15.58 -5.35 -3.35
CA PHE A 160 16.41 -4.39 -4.08
C PHE A 160 17.68 -5.02 -4.62
N TYR A 161 18.12 -4.49 -5.75
CA TYR A 161 19.29 -4.91 -6.48
C TYR A 161 20.16 -3.70 -6.82
N LYS A 162 21.47 -3.91 -6.81
CA LYS A 162 22.41 -2.95 -7.33
C LYS A 162 22.48 -3.11 -8.84
N THR A 163 22.09 -2.08 -9.56
CA THR A 163 22.00 -2.06 -11.03
C THR A 163 23.02 -1.12 -11.66
N GLY A 164 23.70 -0.31 -10.84
CA GLY A 164 24.74 0.61 -11.27
C GLY A 164 25.37 1.36 -10.11
N THR A 165 26.04 2.46 -10.43
CA THR A 165 26.61 3.38 -9.44
C THR A 165 25.52 4.32 -8.94
N VAL A 166 25.38 4.42 -7.62
CA VAL A 166 24.45 5.33 -6.97
C VAL A 166 25.12 6.67 -6.71
N GLN A 167 24.46 7.77 -7.11
CA GLN A 167 24.86 9.12 -6.72
C GLN A 167 24.35 9.43 -5.31
N LEU A 168 25.25 9.91 -4.46
CA LEU A 168 24.98 10.19 -3.05
C LEU A 168 25.13 11.68 -2.79
N ALA A 169 24.22 12.26 -1.99
CA ALA A 169 24.15 13.70 -1.75
C ALA A 169 25.40 14.24 -1.02
N ASP A 170 25.98 13.45 -0.12
CA ASP A 170 27.16 13.80 0.70
C ASP A 170 28.21 12.68 0.74
N GLY A 171 28.11 11.73 -0.19
CA GLY A 171 28.94 10.52 -0.21
C GLY A 171 28.54 9.46 0.82
N THR A 172 27.42 9.62 1.53
CA THR A 172 26.94 8.65 2.54
C THR A 172 25.49 8.24 2.38
N HIS A 173 24.62 9.07 1.79
CA HIS A 173 23.21 8.73 1.62
C HIS A 173 22.59 9.28 0.33
N THR A 174 21.41 8.74 0.00
CA THR A 174 20.49 9.30 -0.99
C THR A 174 19.06 8.95 -0.62
N ASN A 175 18.10 9.71 -1.12
CA ASN A 175 16.67 9.49 -0.89
C ASN A 175 16.00 9.02 -2.19
N SER A 176 15.19 7.98 -2.09
CA SER A 176 14.27 7.58 -3.15
C SER A 176 12.95 8.33 -2.94
N PRO A 177 12.53 9.22 -3.85
CA PRO A 177 11.16 9.71 -3.82
C PRO A 177 10.16 8.56 -4.07
N PRO A 178 8.86 8.77 -3.77
CA PRO A 178 7.83 7.77 -4.04
C PRO A 178 7.75 7.42 -5.53
N LEU A 179 7.48 6.14 -5.81
CA LEU A 179 7.26 5.62 -7.16
C LEU A 179 5.78 5.28 -7.35
N PRO A 180 4.95 6.18 -7.90
CA PRO A 180 3.54 5.90 -8.09
C PRO A 180 3.31 4.96 -9.28
N GLN A 181 2.26 4.15 -9.22
CA GLN A 181 1.75 3.28 -10.28
C GLN A 181 2.82 2.38 -10.91
N VAL A 182 3.62 1.71 -10.09
CA VAL A 182 4.65 0.78 -10.58
C VAL A 182 4.04 -0.44 -11.25
N GLY A 183 2.88 -0.87 -10.77
CA GLY A 183 2.16 -2.00 -11.29
C GLY A 183 0.70 -1.99 -10.91
N GLU A 184 -0.01 -3.02 -11.36
CA GLU A 184 -1.41 -3.25 -11.04
C GLU A 184 -1.64 -4.70 -10.65
N MET A 185 -2.62 -4.93 -9.76
CA MET A 185 -3.07 -6.26 -9.41
C MET A 185 -4.57 -6.42 -9.66
N THR A 186 -4.95 -7.54 -10.26
CA THR A 186 -6.33 -7.89 -10.57
C THR A 186 -6.66 -9.28 -10.04
N ILE A 187 -7.92 -9.49 -9.70
CA ILE A 187 -8.50 -10.84 -9.65
C ILE A 187 -9.25 -11.07 -10.95
N GLU A 188 -8.96 -12.19 -11.60
CA GLU A 188 -9.54 -12.55 -12.87
C GLU A 188 -10.38 -13.82 -12.73
N GLN A 189 -11.52 -13.84 -13.41
CA GLN A 189 -12.46 -14.94 -13.38
C GLN A 189 -12.72 -15.48 -14.78
N GLN A 190 -12.87 -16.78 -14.88
CA GLN A 190 -13.32 -17.47 -16.07
C GLN A 190 -14.68 -18.12 -15.78
N THR A 191 -15.59 -18.11 -16.76
CA THR A 191 -16.88 -18.80 -16.66
C THR A 191 -16.84 -20.12 -17.43
N SER A 192 -17.72 -21.08 -17.12
CA SER A 192 -17.80 -22.33 -17.88
C SER A 192 -18.18 -22.12 -19.36
N ALA A 193 -18.69 -20.94 -19.71
CA ALA A 193 -19.11 -20.59 -21.07
C ALA A 193 -18.01 -19.88 -21.90
N SER A 194 -16.86 -19.54 -21.30
CA SER A 194 -15.77 -18.82 -21.96
C SER A 194 -14.40 -19.39 -21.61
N ALA A 195 -13.49 -19.42 -22.58
CA ALA A 195 -12.09 -19.76 -22.35
C ALA A 195 -11.25 -18.58 -21.83
N SER A 196 -11.79 -17.35 -21.86
CA SER A 196 -11.07 -16.14 -21.51
C SER A 196 -11.32 -15.71 -20.07
N PHE A 197 -10.26 -15.25 -19.41
CA PHE A 197 -10.34 -14.57 -18.13
C PHE A 197 -10.86 -13.13 -18.30
N VAL A 198 -11.71 -12.71 -17.37
CA VAL A 198 -12.20 -11.33 -17.23
C VAL A 198 -11.61 -10.76 -15.94
N ALA A 199 -10.87 -9.66 -16.06
CA ALA A 199 -10.25 -9.00 -14.92
C ALA A 199 -11.22 -8.08 -14.18
N SER A 200 -11.07 -7.99 -12.85
CA SER A 200 -11.69 -6.95 -12.03
C SER A 200 -11.11 -5.56 -12.34
N ALA A 201 -11.69 -4.51 -11.74
CA ALA A 201 -10.98 -3.25 -11.61
C ALA A 201 -9.62 -3.47 -10.91
N PRO A 202 -8.53 -2.84 -11.38
CA PRO A 202 -7.20 -3.07 -10.83
C PRO A 202 -6.97 -2.33 -9.51
N VAL A 203 -6.12 -2.89 -8.68
CA VAL A 203 -5.46 -2.18 -7.57
C VAL A 203 -4.16 -1.61 -8.08
N SER A 204 -4.02 -0.29 -8.06
CA SER A 204 -2.74 0.36 -8.37
C SER A 204 -1.74 0.16 -7.23
N ILE A 205 -0.50 -0.18 -7.57
CA ILE A 205 0.57 -0.39 -6.60
C ILE A 205 1.59 0.74 -6.74
N ASP A 206 1.88 1.40 -5.62
CA ASP A 206 2.94 2.39 -5.48
C ASP A 206 4.08 1.84 -4.61
N ILE A 207 5.25 2.45 -4.68
CA ILE A 207 6.36 2.24 -3.73
C ILE A 207 6.57 3.53 -2.95
N ALA A 208 6.61 3.42 -1.62
CA ALA A 208 6.85 4.57 -0.73
C ALA A 208 8.26 5.16 -0.91
N ALA A 209 8.44 6.40 -0.44
CA ALA A 209 9.77 6.97 -0.30
C ALA A 209 10.59 6.18 0.73
N LEU A 210 11.90 6.10 0.53
CA LEU A 210 12.82 5.46 1.47
C LEU A 210 14.21 6.10 1.39
N ASN A 211 15.00 5.95 2.46
CA ASN A 211 16.41 6.33 2.43
C ASN A 211 17.30 5.13 2.07
N VAL A 212 18.38 5.46 1.36
CA VAL A 212 19.46 4.55 1.02
C VAL A 212 20.75 5.08 1.62
N ASP A 213 21.35 4.34 2.55
CA ASP A 213 22.55 4.77 3.27
C ASP A 213 23.74 3.84 3.02
N ILE A 214 24.95 4.39 2.88
CA ILE A 214 26.23 3.67 3.01
C ILE A 214 26.49 3.38 4.49
N GLY A 215 25.76 2.40 5.03
CA GLY A 215 25.88 2.04 6.44
C GLY A 215 25.54 3.22 7.37
N SER A 216 26.04 3.18 8.60
CA SER A 216 25.57 4.05 9.68
C SER A 216 26.37 5.35 9.87
N SER A 217 27.39 5.62 9.06
CA SER A 217 28.44 6.60 9.41
C SER A 217 28.24 8.03 8.89
N GLY A 218 27.14 8.33 8.19
CA GLY A 218 26.81 9.71 7.77
C GLY A 218 25.33 10.08 7.77
N SER A 219 24.43 9.12 7.98
CA SER A 219 22.98 9.34 7.96
C SER A 219 22.39 9.62 9.33
N CYS A 220 21.31 10.41 9.36
CA CYS A 220 20.44 10.48 10.53
C CYS A 220 19.70 9.14 10.70
N GLN A 221 19.62 8.65 11.93
CA GLN A 221 18.99 7.40 12.30
C GLN A 221 17.94 7.60 13.38
N VAL A 222 17.08 6.60 13.55
CA VAL A 222 16.11 6.56 14.64
C VAL A 222 16.53 5.55 15.70
N ALA A 223 16.46 5.93 16.97
CA ALA A 223 16.77 5.01 18.08
C ALA A 223 15.71 3.90 18.19
N THR A 224 14.47 4.18 17.79
CA THR A 224 13.37 3.20 17.73
C THR A 224 12.61 3.35 16.41
N SER A 225 12.69 2.34 15.55
CA SER A 225 12.04 2.35 14.23
C SER A 225 10.56 1.97 14.24
N THR A 226 10.09 1.34 15.32
CA THR A 226 8.67 0.99 15.52
C THR A 226 8.09 1.82 16.64
N ILE A 227 7.07 2.61 16.34
CA ILE A 227 6.40 3.49 17.30
C ILE A 227 4.94 3.07 17.41
N GLN A 228 4.56 2.60 18.60
CA GLN A 228 3.18 2.22 18.90
C GLN A 228 2.47 3.39 19.57
N VAL A 229 1.36 3.83 18.99
CA VAL A 229 0.54 4.93 19.52
C VAL A 229 -0.84 4.41 19.87
N SER A 230 -1.15 4.32 21.17
CA SER A 230 -2.46 3.86 21.64
C SER A 230 -3.45 5.04 21.69
N LEU A 231 -4.35 5.11 20.72
CA LEU A 231 -5.41 6.12 20.65
C LEU A 231 -6.55 5.86 21.66
N GLY A 232 -6.69 4.62 22.12
CA GLY A 232 -7.73 4.20 23.06
C GLY A 232 -9.11 4.04 22.42
N THR A 233 -10.14 3.91 23.26
CA THR A 233 -11.54 3.81 22.82
C THR A 233 -12.18 5.19 22.80
N VAL A 234 -12.94 5.48 21.73
CA VAL A 234 -13.65 6.74 21.53
C VAL A 234 -15.13 6.45 21.33
N ASN A 235 -16.01 7.24 21.96
CA ASN A 235 -17.44 7.07 21.76
C ASN A 235 -17.84 7.59 20.38
N ARG A 236 -18.64 6.82 19.64
CA ARG A 236 -19.17 7.26 18.33
C ARG A 236 -19.84 8.64 18.39
N GLY A 237 -20.48 8.97 19.50
CA GLY A 237 -21.16 10.26 19.70
C GLY A 237 -20.23 11.48 19.78
N GLU A 238 -18.91 11.28 19.88
CA GLU A 238 -17.92 12.37 19.85
C GLU A 238 -17.63 12.88 18.43
N PHE A 239 -18.05 12.14 17.40
CA PHE A 239 -17.89 12.54 16.01
C PHE A 239 -19.12 13.34 15.56
N HIS A 240 -18.89 14.58 15.11
CA HIS A 240 -19.94 15.57 14.84
C HIS A 240 -20.04 16.00 13.37
N GLY A 241 -19.44 15.23 12.47
CA GLY A 241 -19.40 15.50 11.03
C GLY A 241 -18.02 15.24 10.45
N LYS A 242 -17.97 15.10 9.12
CA LYS A 242 -16.72 14.88 8.39
C LYS A 242 -15.68 15.96 8.71
N GLY A 243 -14.45 15.54 8.99
CA GLY A 243 -13.33 16.39 9.40
C GLY A 243 -13.26 16.70 10.90
N THR A 244 -14.29 16.36 11.68
CA THR A 244 -14.24 16.51 13.15
C THR A 244 -13.43 15.39 13.79
N THR A 245 -12.70 15.72 14.84
CA THR A 245 -11.91 14.75 15.59
C THR A 245 -12.72 14.14 16.73
N GLY A 246 -12.39 12.90 17.09
CA GLY A 246 -12.97 12.19 18.23
C GLY A 246 -11.89 11.75 19.21
N GLY A 247 -12.22 11.71 20.50
CA GLY A 247 -11.28 11.40 21.57
C GLY A 247 -10.24 12.49 21.79
N GLN A 248 -9.19 12.16 22.56
CA GLN A 248 -8.08 13.07 22.85
C GLN A 248 -6.89 12.78 21.94
N ALA A 249 -6.23 13.84 21.46
CA ALA A 249 -4.98 13.71 20.72
C ALA A 249 -3.90 13.04 21.59
N LYS A 250 -3.18 12.09 21.01
CA LYS A 250 -2.09 11.36 21.67
C LYS A 250 -0.77 11.80 21.10
N ARG A 251 0.09 12.34 21.97
CA ARG A 251 1.45 12.73 21.61
C ARG A 251 2.34 11.50 21.46
N PHE A 252 3.20 11.53 20.45
CA PHE A 252 4.30 10.59 20.28
C PHE A 252 5.52 11.31 19.72
N SER A 253 6.66 10.63 19.70
CA SER A 253 7.89 11.21 19.16
C SER A 253 8.72 10.19 18.40
N ILE A 254 9.39 10.64 17.35
CA ILE A 254 10.41 9.89 16.63
C ILE A 254 11.78 10.32 17.19
N PRO A 255 12.54 9.44 17.87
CA PRO A 255 13.83 9.78 18.45
C PRO A 255 14.92 9.71 17.38
N VAL A 256 15.42 10.86 16.92
CA VAL A 256 16.38 10.98 15.82
C VAL A 256 17.77 11.36 16.34
N PHE A 257 18.82 10.75 15.81
CA PHE A 257 20.21 11.15 16.03
C PHE A 257 20.95 11.23 14.69
N CYS A 258 21.90 12.16 14.58
CA CYS A 258 22.67 12.42 13.36
C CYS A 258 24.16 12.56 13.75
N PRO A 259 25.09 11.80 13.15
CA PRO A 259 26.52 11.85 13.49
C PRO A 259 27.13 13.26 13.42
N THR A 260 26.66 14.04 12.44
CA THR A 260 26.88 15.48 12.36
C THR A 260 25.57 16.19 12.65
N PRO A 261 25.60 17.41 13.18
CA PRO A 261 24.38 18.18 13.31
C PRO A 261 23.72 18.32 11.93
N THR A 262 22.42 18.00 11.79
CA THR A 262 21.67 18.15 10.52
C THR A 262 20.23 18.68 10.69
N ASP A 263 19.69 19.37 9.68
CA ASP A 263 18.26 19.72 9.62
C ASP A 263 17.42 18.51 9.17
N VAL A 264 16.46 18.11 10.00
CA VAL A 264 15.63 16.93 9.76
C VAL A 264 14.20 17.33 9.39
N ARG A 265 13.71 16.71 8.33
CA ARG A 265 12.34 16.70 7.84
C ARG A 265 11.80 15.27 7.97
N ILE A 266 10.49 15.11 8.14
CA ILE A 266 9.86 13.78 8.21
C ILE A 266 8.57 13.78 7.40
N GLY A 267 8.48 12.86 6.43
CA GLY A 267 7.28 12.56 5.67
C GLY A 267 6.62 11.28 6.17
N PHE A 268 5.30 11.16 6.00
CA PHE A 268 4.51 9.98 6.40
C PHE A 268 3.82 9.38 5.18
N PHE A 269 4.02 8.09 4.96
CA PHE A 269 3.59 7.35 3.78
C PHE A 269 2.75 6.14 4.16
N GLY A 270 1.58 6.03 3.56
CA GLY A 270 0.61 4.98 3.88
C GLY A 270 -0.70 5.13 3.10
N VAL A 271 -1.61 4.18 3.31
CA VAL A 271 -2.94 4.21 2.71
C VAL A 271 -3.72 5.37 3.33
N SER A 272 -4.22 6.28 2.50
CA SER A 272 -4.98 7.44 2.94
C SER A 272 -6.39 7.47 2.33
N VAL A 273 -7.35 8.00 3.08
CA VAL A 273 -8.70 8.28 2.58
C VAL A 273 -8.86 9.73 2.14
N GLU A 274 -8.00 10.62 2.68
CA GLU A 274 -7.85 12.03 2.29
C GLU A 274 -6.37 12.43 2.38
N SER A 275 -6.04 13.66 2.00
CA SER A 275 -4.64 14.12 1.98
C SER A 275 -3.98 14.20 3.35
N ASP A 276 -4.72 14.29 4.45
CA ASP A 276 -4.20 14.36 5.83
C ASP A 276 -4.76 13.27 6.75
N THR A 277 -5.43 12.26 6.18
CA THR A 277 -6.13 11.23 6.94
C THR A 277 -5.75 9.83 6.48
N LEU A 278 -5.12 9.08 7.39
CA LEU A 278 -4.77 7.67 7.20
C LEU A 278 -6.01 6.79 7.25
N ALA A 279 -6.05 5.81 6.36
CA ALA A 279 -7.08 4.79 6.31
C ALA A 279 -6.90 3.77 7.44
N LEU A 280 -8.02 3.22 7.94
CA LEU A 280 -7.98 2.11 8.88
C LEU A 280 -7.65 0.80 8.16
N SER A 281 -6.88 -0.06 8.82
CA SER A 281 -6.67 -1.45 8.43
C SER A 281 -8.01 -2.18 8.39
N GLN A 282 -8.29 -2.83 7.26
CA GLN A 282 -9.57 -3.50 7.01
C GLN A 282 -9.56 -4.94 7.54
N ALA A 283 -10.52 -5.25 8.39
CA ALA A 283 -10.81 -6.57 8.95
C ALA A 283 -12.34 -6.70 9.14
N SER A 284 -12.83 -7.91 9.43
CA SER A 284 -14.27 -8.21 9.54
C SER A 284 -15.01 -7.38 10.60
N ASN A 285 -14.30 -6.85 11.60
CA ASN A 285 -14.84 -6.03 12.68
C ASN A 285 -14.24 -4.61 12.70
N SER A 286 -13.67 -4.13 11.59
CA SER A 286 -13.11 -2.78 11.53
C SER A 286 -14.19 -1.71 11.60
N ALA A 287 -13.86 -0.58 12.24
CA ALA A 287 -14.69 0.61 12.22
C ALA A 287 -14.78 1.17 10.79
N SER A 288 -15.83 1.93 10.49
CA SER A 288 -16.04 2.58 9.20
C SER A 288 -16.29 4.08 9.36
N GLY A 289 -15.94 4.86 8.34
CA GLY A 289 -16.12 6.31 8.32
C GLY A 289 -15.23 7.10 9.28
N VAL A 290 -14.19 6.45 9.81
CA VAL A 290 -13.17 7.05 10.68
C VAL A 290 -11.81 6.78 10.06
N GLY A 291 -10.88 7.74 10.21
CA GLY A 291 -9.47 7.58 9.91
C GLY A 291 -8.60 8.07 11.06
N VAL A 292 -7.29 8.05 10.86
CA VAL A 292 -6.31 8.61 11.82
C VAL A 292 -5.66 9.83 11.21
N LYS A 293 -5.75 10.97 11.92
CA LYS A 293 -5.08 12.21 11.55
C LYS A 293 -3.79 12.36 12.35
N LEU A 294 -2.74 12.80 11.66
CA LEU A 294 -1.47 13.19 12.27
C LEU A 294 -1.32 14.70 12.23
N THR A 295 -0.78 15.29 13.29
CA THR A 295 -0.39 16.70 13.33
C THR A 295 1.05 16.83 13.80
N TYR A 296 1.74 17.86 13.33
CA TYR A 296 3.02 18.26 13.92
C TYR A 296 2.82 18.62 15.39
N GLY A 297 3.73 18.17 16.24
CA GLY A 297 3.76 18.54 17.65
C GLY A 297 4.65 19.76 17.88
N ASN A 298 4.76 20.21 19.13
CA ASN A 298 5.72 21.23 19.50
C ASN A 298 7.17 20.76 19.31
N ASN A 299 7.86 21.35 18.33
CA ASN A 299 9.26 21.11 18.01
C ASN A 299 10.01 22.47 18.02
N PRO A 300 10.96 22.68 18.94
CA PRO A 300 11.68 23.95 19.02
C PRO A 300 12.42 24.27 17.72
N GLY A 301 12.19 25.46 17.17
CA GLY A 301 12.83 25.91 15.94
C GLY A 301 12.25 25.31 14.65
N ALA A 302 11.14 24.55 14.72
CA ALA A 302 10.47 24.04 13.54
C ALA A 302 9.90 25.16 12.66
N ALA A 303 9.91 24.93 11.35
CA ALA A 303 9.30 25.82 10.37
C ALA A 303 7.77 25.71 10.31
N VAL A 304 7.15 24.83 11.13
CA VAL A 304 5.72 24.53 11.14
C VAL A 304 5.13 24.64 12.55
N PRO A 305 3.96 25.30 12.73
CA PRO A 305 3.31 25.40 14.04
C PRO A 305 2.78 24.06 14.58
N ASP A 306 2.76 23.93 15.91
CA ASP A 306 2.09 22.82 16.61
C ASP A 306 0.60 22.74 16.21
N GLY A 307 0.09 21.52 16.04
CA GLY A 307 -1.28 21.23 15.63
C GLY A 307 -1.53 21.31 14.12
N THR A 308 -0.56 21.74 13.32
CA THR A 308 -0.69 21.75 11.85
C THR A 308 -0.82 20.30 11.32
N SER A 309 -1.80 20.06 10.43
CA SER A 309 -1.97 18.75 9.78
C SER A 309 -0.69 18.30 9.06
N VAL A 310 -0.34 17.02 9.23
CA VAL A 310 0.63 16.35 8.38
C VAL A 310 -0.07 15.88 7.11
N LYS A 311 0.48 16.20 5.94
CA LYS A 311 0.03 15.60 4.68
C LYS A 311 0.59 14.19 4.55
N ILE A 312 -0.29 13.23 4.26
CA ILE A 312 0.08 11.84 3.99
C ILE A 312 0.52 11.72 2.53
N ASN A 313 1.59 10.97 2.29
CA ASN A 313 2.22 10.76 0.98
C ASN A 313 2.81 12.05 0.35
N GLU A 314 3.07 13.10 1.14
CA GLU A 314 3.84 14.27 0.72
C GLU A 314 5.35 13.98 0.83
N ALA A 315 6.08 14.24 -0.25
CA ALA A 315 7.52 13.97 -0.33
C ALA A 315 8.35 15.16 -0.81
N SER A 316 7.73 16.22 -1.33
CA SER A 316 8.45 17.29 -2.02
C SER A 316 8.48 18.59 -1.22
N ASN A 317 7.52 18.81 -0.31
CA ASN A 317 7.39 20.04 0.45
C ASN A 317 7.35 19.77 1.97
N LEU A 318 8.34 19.04 2.48
CA LEU A 318 8.43 18.74 3.91
C LEU A 318 9.08 19.91 4.68
N PRO A 319 8.44 20.39 5.78
CA PRO A 319 9.01 21.46 6.59
C PRO A 319 10.19 20.95 7.42
N ILE A 320 11.17 21.82 7.67
CA ILE A 320 12.22 21.55 8.66
C ILE A 320 11.55 21.45 10.03
N LEU A 321 11.74 20.31 10.69
CA LEU A 321 11.12 20.04 12.00
C LEU A 321 12.08 20.32 13.14
N LYS A 322 13.38 20.02 12.95
CA LYS A 322 14.38 20.24 13.97
C LYS A 322 15.79 20.18 13.39
N ARG A 323 16.68 21.03 13.92
CA ARG A 323 18.12 20.89 13.79
C ARG A 323 18.62 19.90 14.84
N VAL A 324 18.87 18.65 14.47
CA VAL A 324 19.32 17.60 15.38
C VAL A 324 20.83 17.73 15.61
N THR A 325 21.26 17.59 16.87
CA THR A 325 22.65 17.68 17.33
C THR A 325 23.12 16.43 18.06
N GLY A 326 22.20 15.60 18.55
CA GLY A 326 22.50 14.31 19.15
C GLY A 326 23.15 13.34 18.16
N ALA A 327 24.36 12.87 18.48
CA ALA A 327 25.18 12.06 17.57
C ALA A 327 25.03 10.53 17.71
N SER A 328 24.25 10.04 18.67
CA SER A 328 24.12 8.61 18.96
C SER A 328 22.72 8.26 19.44
N ALA A 329 22.37 6.97 19.45
CA ALA A 329 21.08 6.50 19.96
C ALA A 329 20.80 6.94 21.41
N GLY A 330 21.83 6.99 22.27
CA GLY A 330 21.70 7.44 23.66
C GLY A 330 21.51 8.96 23.82
N THR A 331 21.80 9.73 22.77
CA THR A 331 21.61 11.19 22.71
C THR A 331 20.55 11.59 21.69
N ALA A 332 19.71 10.64 21.26
CA ALA A 332 18.67 10.88 20.27
C ALA A 332 17.67 11.93 20.75
N GLU A 333 17.29 12.81 19.85
CA GLU A 333 16.40 13.92 20.10
C GLU A 333 14.99 13.61 19.62
N ALA A 334 14.00 13.93 20.44
CA ALA A 334 12.60 13.72 20.09
C ALA A 334 12.11 14.75 19.05
N ILE A 335 11.56 14.25 17.94
CA ILE A 335 10.73 15.01 17.01
C ILE A 335 9.26 14.63 17.25
N ASN A 336 8.47 15.60 17.69
CA ASN A 336 7.13 15.41 18.28
C ASN A 336 6.02 15.51 17.24
N PHE A 337 5.01 14.65 17.41
CA PHE A 337 3.78 14.60 16.63
C PHE A 337 2.60 14.26 17.54
N ASN A 338 1.38 14.48 17.04
CA ASN A 338 0.17 13.98 17.67
C ASN A 338 -0.61 13.10 16.68
N ALA A 339 -1.34 12.12 17.21
CA ALA A 339 -2.29 11.30 16.46
C ALA A 339 -3.67 11.36 17.12
N GLN A 340 -4.72 11.38 16.31
CA GLN A 340 -6.11 11.41 16.79
C GLN A 340 -7.06 10.78 15.75
N TYR A 341 -8.17 10.21 16.20
CA TYR A 341 -9.22 9.78 15.28
C TYR A 341 -9.93 10.99 14.66
N VAL A 342 -10.28 10.87 13.38
CA VAL A 342 -11.04 11.88 12.63
C VAL A 342 -12.16 11.19 11.85
N GLN A 343 -13.33 11.82 11.80
CA GLN A 343 -14.44 11.33 10.98
C GLN A 343 -14.13 11.60 9.49
N ALA A 344 -14.00 10.54 8.69
CA ALA A 344 -13.65 10.60 7.28
C ALA A 344 -14.87 10.57 6.34
N ASP A 345 -15.99 9.96 6.79
CA ASP A 345 -17.23 9.85 6.02
C ASP A 345 -18.43 10.48 6.73
N ALA A 346 -19.56 10.58 6.02
CA ALA A 346 -20.80 11.10 6.57
C ALA A 346 -21.33 10.32 7.79
N THR A 347 -21.02 9.03 7.88
CA THR A 347 -21.49 8.15 8.95
C THR A 347 -20.34 7.36 9.57
N VAL A 348 -20.35 7.22 10.90
CA VAL A 348 -19.37 6.41 11.64
C VAL A 348 -19.97 5.07 12.07
N GLY A 349 -19.31 3.98 11.68
CA GLY A 349 -19.58 2.63 12.16
C GLY A 349 -18.63 2.25 13.31
N ALA A 350 -19.16 1.58 14.34
CA ALA A 350 -18.33 1.09 15.44
C ALA A 350 -17.51 -0.14 15.01
N GLY A 351 -16.31 -0.27 15.56
CA GLY A 351 -15.43 -1.41 15.31
C GLY A 351 -14.01 -1.15 15.78
N THR A 352 -13.09 -2.05 15.42
CA THR A 352 -11.66 -1.90 15.67
C THR A 352 -11.07 -0.87 14.72
N ALA A 353 -10.31 0.08 15.23
CA ALA A 353 -9.74 1.18 14.44
C ALA A 353 -8.22 1.21 14.55
N ASN A 354 -7.57 0.31 13.80
CA ASN A 354 -6.12 0.27 13.68
C ASN A 354 -5.70 0.96 12.38
N SER A 355 -4.53 1.61 12.39
CA SER A 355 -3.93 2.22 11.21
C SER A 355 -2.42 1.96 11.25
N MET A 356 -1.80 1.96 10.07
CA MET A 356 -0.35 1.87 9.96
C MET A 356 0.16 2.87 8.92
N VAL A 357 1.28 3.49 9.23
CA VAL A 357 1.97 4.44 8.38
C VAL A 357 3.47 4.27 8.61
N THR A 358 4.27 4.52 7.59
CA THR A 358 5.72 4.59 7.74
C THR A 358 6.16 6.02 7.60
N PHE A 359 7.15 6.39 8.38
CA PHE A 359 7.79 7.68 8.25
C PHE A 359 9.12 7.52 7.51
N ALA A 360 9.48 8.50 6.68
CA ALA A 360 10.79 8.62 6.10
C ALA A 360 11.43 9.91 6.59
N LEU A 361 12.72 9.85 6.92
CA LEU A 361 13.49 11.04 7.28
C LEU A 361 14.09 11.64 6.02
N GLU A 362 13.99 12.95 5.85
CA GLU A 362 14.73 13.69 4.83
C GLU A 362 15.69 14.64 5.54
N TYR A 363 16.98 14.48 5.28
CA TYR A 363 18.07 15.24 5.88
C TYR A 363 19.06 15.60 4.78
N ASN A 364 19.44 16.87 4.69
CA ASN A 364 20.46 17.41 3.79
C ASN A 364 21.26 18.47 4.56
#